data_AF-A0A0T0MKQ5-F1
#
_entry.id   AF-A0A0T0MKQ5-F1
#
_cell.length_a   1.000
_cell.length_b   1.000
_cell.length_c   1.000
_cell.angle_alpha   90.00
_cell.angle_beta   90.00
_cell.angle_gamma   90.00
#
_symmetry.space_group_name_H-M   'P 1'
#
loop_
_entity.id
_entity.type
_entity.pdbx_description
1 polymer ?
#
loop_
_entity_poly.entity_id
_entity_poly.type
_entity_poly.pdbx_seq_one_letter_code
_entity_poly.pdbx_strand_id
1 'polypeptide(L)' 'MLTSNTDLATMPGNVFLPAAVTGLPRDSVADVAAVVTLNKTDLAEQTGHAPLALMREIDRGLRGSLDL' A
#
# COMPACT_ATOMS: atom_id res chain seq x y z
N MET A 1 5.18 -0.93 -1.95
CA MET A 1 4.92 -0.26 -3.26
C MET A 1 3.41 -0.21 -3.50
N LEU A 2 2.90 0.65 -4.40
CA LEU A 2 1.50 0.59 -4.85
C LEU A 2 1.42 0.22 -6.33
N THR A 3 0.39 -0.56 -6.71
CA THR A 3 0.09 -0.90 -8.10
C THR A 3 -1.41 -1.00 -8.34
N SER A 4 -1.88 -0.64 -9.53
CA SER A 4 -3.29 -0.83 -9.93
C SER A 4 -3.58 -2.23 -10.47
N ASN A 5 -2.61 -3.16 -10.43
CA ASN A 5 -2.88 -4.57 -10.70
C ASN A 5 -3.56 -5.22 -9.49
N THR A 6 -4.89 -5.18 -9.49
CA THR A 6 -5.70 -5.63 -8.35
C THR A 6 -5.66 -7.12 -8.10
N ASP A 7 -5.21 -7.92 -9.07
CA ASP A 7 -5.02 -9.37 -8.90
C ASP A 7 -4.00 -9.69 -7.80
N LEU A 8 -3.06 -8.77 -7.53
CA LEU A 8 -2.08 -8.93 -6.45
C LEU A 8 -2.70 -8.85 -5.05
N ALA A 9 -3.95 -8.41 -4.90
CA ALA A 9 -4.64 -8.40 -3.62
C ALA A 9 -4.86 -9.82 -3.05
N THR A 10 -4.79 -10.86 -3.89
CA THR A 10 -4.92 -12.25 -3.43
C THR A 10 -3.62 -12.79 -2.84
N MET A 11 -2.51 -12.07 -2.96
CA MET A 11 -1.22 -12.49 -2.41
C MET A 11 -1.18 -12.27 -0.88
N PRO A 12 -0.52 -13.16 -0.12
CA PRO A 12 -0.42 -13.03 1.33
C PRO A 12 0.14 -11.68 1.76
N GLY A 13 -0.55 -11.01 2.69
CA GLY A 13 -0.14 -9.73 3.27
C GLY A 13 -0.43 -8.50 2.42
N ASN A 14 -0.73 -8.65 1.13
CA ASN A 14 -1.10 -7.51 0.28
C ASN A 14 -2.46 -6.96 0.70
N VAL A 15 -2.62 -5.64 0.54
CA VAL A 15 -3.82 -4.92 0.99
C VAL A 15 -4.48 -4.23 -0.19
N PHE A 16 -5.77 -4.52 -0.41
CA PHE A 16 -6.57 -3.83 -1.41
C PHE A 16 -6.88 -2.40 -0.97
N LEU A 17 -6.73 -1.45 -1.89
CA LEU A 17 -6.91 -0.02 -1.69
C LEU A 17 -7.98 0.50 -2.65
N PRO A 18 -9.25 0.62 -2.21
CA PRO A 18 -10.31 1.15 -3.06
C PRO A 18 -10.06 2.65 -3.35
N ALA A 19 -10.23 3.06 -4.61
CA ALA A 19 -10.08 4.45 -5.04
C ALA A 19 -10.99 5.39 -4.24
N ALA A 20 -12.24 4.95 -4.02
CA ALA A 20 -13.28 5.75 -3.35
C ALA A 20 -12.93 6.15 -1.91
N VAL A 21 -12.06 5.40 -1.22
CA VAL A 21 -11.67 5.68 0.17
C VAL A 21 -10.25 6.22 0.30
N THR A 22 -9.39 5.96 -0.68
CA THR A 22 -7.98 6.37 -0.66
C THR A 22 -7.72 7.68 -1.39
N GLY A 23 -8.62 8.10 -2.29
CA GLY A 23 -8.40 9.24 -3.17
C GLY A 23 -7.44 8.92 -4.34
N LEU A 24 -7.02 7.67 -4.50
CA LEU A 24 -6.25 7.23 -5.65
C LEU A 24 -7.09 7.30 -6.94
N PRO A 25 -6.48 7.53 -8.10
CA PRO A 25 -7.21 7.60 -9.36
C PRO A 25 -7.83 6.26 -9.79
N ARG A 26 -7.36 5.14 -9.22
CA ARG A 26 -7.82 3.78 -9.51
C ARG A 26 -7.70 2.91 -8.26
N ASP A 27 -8.52 1.87 -8.21
CA ASP A 27 -8.34 0.78 -7.25
C ASP A 27 -6.92 0.23 -7.38
N SER A 28 -6.29 0.00 -6.23
CA SER A 28 -4.88 -0.31 -6.14
C SER A 28 -4.62 -1.37 -5.07
N VAL A 29 -3.39 -1.83 -5.00
CA VAL A 29 -2.92 -2.78 -4.00
C VAL A 29 -1.62 -2.25 -3.41
N ALA A 30 -1.53 -2.27 -2.08
CA ALA A 30 -0.25 -2.16 -1.39
C ALA A 30 0.45 -3.51 -1.47
N ASP A 31 1.53 -3.56 -2.25
CA ASP A 31 2.45 -4.70 -2.28
C ASP A 31 3.42 -4.57 -1.10
N VAL A 32 3.23 -5.41 -0.10
CA VAL A 32 4.02 -5.41 1.14
C VAL A 32 5.34 -6.16 1.01
N ALA A 33 5.51 -6.98 -0.03
CA ALA A 33 6.80 -7.60 -0.35
C ALA A 33 7.76 -6.62 -1.05
N ALA A 34 7.21 -5.59 -1.70
CA ALA A 34 7.97 -4.57 -2.42
C ALA A 34 8.19 -3.29 -1.58
N VAL A 35 8.93 -3.40 -0.47
CA VAL A 35 9.35 -2.24 0.34
C VAL A 35 10.62 -1.63 -0.24
N VAL A 36 10.62 -0.32 -0.44
CA VAL A 36 11.76 0.43 -0.98
C VAL A 36 12.10 1.63 -0.09
N THR A 37 13.39 1.96 -0.01
CA THR A 37 13.86 3.19 0.63
C THR A 37 14.09 4.26 -0.44
N LEU A 38 13.49 5.43 -0.26
CA LEU A 38 13.60 6.57 -1.18
C LEU A 38 14.15 7.80 -0.44
N ASN A 39 14.80 8.71 -1.16
CA ASN A 39 15.13 10.01 -0.57
C ASN A 39 13.85 10.86 -0.49
N LYS A 40 13.78 11.73 0.53
CA LYS A 40 12.63 12.64 0.68
C LYS A 40 12.48 13.59 -0.51
N THR A 41 13.57 13.90 -1.19
CA THR A 41 13.59 14.74 -2.40
C THR A 41 12.99 14.06 -3.63
N ASP A 42 12.85 12.73 -3.59
CA ASP A 42 12.27 11.96 -4.69
C ASP A 42 10.73 11.95 -4.63
N LEU A 43 10.13 12.42 -3.53
CA LEU A 43 8.69 12.56 -3.35
C LEU A 43 8.22 13.86 -4.04
N ALA A 44 7.41 13.72 -5.08
CA ALA A 44 6.89 14.85 -5.86
C ALA A 44 5.58 15.43 -5.28
N GLU A 45 4.47 14.73 -5.47
CA GLU A 45 3.13 15.18 -5.06
C GLU A 45 2.58 14.30 -3.93
N GLN A 46 1.92 14.91 -2.95
CA GLN A 46 1.19 14.17 -1.91
C GLN A 46 -0.23 13.84 -2.39
N THR A 47 -0.49 12.58 -2.69
CA THR A 47 -1.83 12.12 -3.14
C THR A 47 -2.88 12.10 -2.02
N GLY A 48 -2.46 12.06 -0.75
CA GLY A 48 -3.35 12.09 0.40
C GLY A 48 -2.83 11.32 1.60
N HIS A 49 -3.75 10.92 2.48
CA HIS A 49 -3.49 10.05 3.63
C HIS A 49 -4.40 8.83 3.56
N ALA A 50 -3.82 7.64 3.70
CA ALA A 50 -4.61 6.43 3.76
C ALA A 50 -5.42 6.37 5.06
N PRO A 51 -6.69 5.89 5.01
CA PRO A 51 -7.47 5.60 6.20
C PRO A 51 -6.73 4.72 7.21
N LEU A 52 -6.87 5.02 8.50
CA LEU A 52 -6.19 4.30 9.58
C LEU A 52 -6.47 2.79 9.57
N ALA A 53 -7.67 2.38 9.16
CA ALA A 53 -8.03 0.97 9.03
C ALA A 53 -7.14 0.25 8.01
N LEU A 54 -6.92 0.86 6.82
CA LEU A 54 -6.05 0.31 5.79
C LEU A 54 -4.58 0.31 6.24
N MET A 55 -4.13 1.37 6.93
CA MET A 55 -2.77 1.40 7.48
C MET A 55 -2.51 0.28 8.49
N ARG A 56 -3.49 -0.07 9.32
CA ARG A 56 -3.37 -1.22 10.25
C ARG A 56 -3.29 -2.57 9.54
N GLU A 57 -3.96 -2.71 8.40
CA GLU A 57 -3.83 -3.91 7.57
C GLU A 57 -2.45 -4.00 6.93
N ILE A 58 -1.95 -2.87 6.41
CA ILE A 58 -0.60 -2.77 5.86
C ILE A 58 0.45 -3.12 6.92
N ASP A 59 0.33 -2.57 8.14
CA ASP A 59 1.24 -2.89 9.25
C ASP A 59 1.25 -4.39 9.58
N ARG A 60 0.08 -5.04 9.52
CA ARG A 60 -0.04 -6.49 9.75
C ARG A 60 0.64 -7.27 8.63
N GLY A 61 0.45 -6.87 7.38
CA GLY A 61 1.12 -7.47 6.22
C GLY A 61 2.63 -7.34 6.30
N LEU A 62 3.13 -6.16 6.66
CA LEU A 62 4.56 -5.88 6.82
C LEU A 62 5.20 -6.71 7.94
N ARG A 63 4.52 -6.87 9.08
CA ARG A 63 5.03 -7.75 10.16
C ARG A 63 5.17 -9.19 9.69
N GLY A 64 4.17 -9.69 8.95
CA GLY A 64 4.22 -11.02 8.36
C GLY A 64 5.34 -11.19 7.32
N SER A 65 5.64 -10.16 6.51
CA SER A 65 6.69 -10.24 5.48
C SER A 65 8.11 -10.05 6.02
N LEU A 66 8.26 -9.42 7.20
CA LEU A 66 9.53 -9.09 7.81
C LEU A 66 9.85 -9.97 9.04
N ASP A 67 9.02 -10.98 9.32
CA ASP A 67 9.13 -11.85 10.49
C ASP A 67 9.23 -11.08 11.84
N LEU A 68 8.39 -10.04 11.99
CA LEU A 68 8.34 -9.14 13.16
C LEU A 68 7.17 -9.40 14.11
#